data_AF-A0A7L5BRW4-F1
#
_entry.id   AF-A0A7L5BRW4-F1
#
_cell.length_a   1.000
_cell.length_b   1.000
_cell.length_c   1.000
_cell.angle_alpha   90.00
_cell.angle_beta   90.00
_cell.angle_gamma   90.00
#
_symmetry.space_group_name_H-M   'P 1'
#
loop_
_entity.id
_entity.type
_entity.pdbx_description
1 polymer ?
#
loop_
_entity_poly.entity_id
_entity_poly.type
_entity_poly.pdbx_seq_one_letter_code
_entity_poly.pdbx_strand_id
1 'polypeptide(L)'
;MLRRATEDGYCILEIEIAPHTAEPFWLRQGFVLLDDEIHFRHGLHAFKTLPRAFSLGPGPRASVAIMFYDERAAYNEGEPFSTFEGKGERLADGSVQLPERVQGYSPLLRVNTDNHIRIIVDGSEIYSGRSKYGQAHGTRRDPAGHHYIDRVLPG
;
A
#
# COMPACT_ATOMS: atom_id res chain seq x y z
N MET A 1 -13.73 15.12 -5.42
CA MET A 1 -13.40 13.68 -5.48
C MET A 1 -12.20 13.35 -4.60
N LEU A 2 -10.98 13.79 -4.95
CA LEU A 2 -9.75 13.42 -4.23
C LEU A 2 -9.79 13.69 -2.73
N ARG A 3 -10.17 14.91 -2.32
CA ARG A 3 -10.28 15.27 -0.89
C ARG A 3 -11.21 14.32 -0.12
N ARG A 4 -12.39 14.06 -0.66
CA ARG A 4 -13.37 13.16 -0.05
C ARG A 4 -12.84 11.72 0.03
N ALA A 5 -12.20 11.22 -1.04
CA ALA A 5 -11.60 9.89 -1.02
C ALA A 5 -10.50 9.77 0.04
N THR A 6 -9.67 10.79 0.21
CA THR A 6 -8.66 10.85 1.29
C THR A 6 -9.32 10.87 2.68
N GLU A 7 -10.36 11.67 2.87
CA GLU A 7 -11.13 11.75 4.13
C GLU A 7 -11.83 10.41 4.45
N ASP A 8 -12.35 9.73 3.44
CA ASP A 8 -12.98 8.40 3.53
C ASP A 8 -11.93 7.27 3.69
N GLY A 9 -10.64 7.60 3.64
CA GLY A 9 -9.54 6.69 3.97
C GLY A 9 -9.04 5.80 2.83
N TYR A 10 -9.45 6.06 1.59
CA TYR A 10 -8.94 5.36 0.39
C TYR A 10 -7.43 5.51 0.26
N CYS A 11 -6.77 4.44 -0.16
CA CYS A 11 -5.34 4.42 -0.46
C CYS A 11 -5.09 4.63 -1.95
N ILE A 12 -5.93 4.04 -2.78
CA ILE A 12 -5.82 4.07 -4.24
C ILE A 12 -7.16 4.50 -4.83
N LEU A 13 -7.11 5.33 -5.86
CA LEU A 13 -8.24 5.58 -6.74
C LEU A 13 -7.95 4.98 -8.10
N GLU A 14 -8.78 4.05 -8.54
CA GLU A 14 -8.77 3.54 -9.91
C GLU A 14 -10.01 4.06 -10.63
N ILE A 15 -9.84 4.44 -11.89
CA ILE A 15 -10.92 4.95 -12.74
C ILE A 15 -10.81 4.35 -14.14
N GLU A 16 -11.97 4.23 -14.78
CA GLU A 16 -12.06 4.10 -16.24
C GLU A 16 -12.18 5.52 -16.85
N ILE A 17 -11.47 5.75 -17.94
CA ILE A 17 -11.51 7.01 -18.69
C ILE A 17 -12.48 6.86 -19.87
N ALA A 18 -13.69 7.38 -19.69
CA ALA A 18 -14.70 7.48 -20.74
C ALA A 18 -15.28 8.91 -20.79
N PRO A 19 -15.18 9.64 -21.93
CA PRO A 19 -14.51 9.26 -23.18
C PRO A 19 -12.97 9.32 -23.08
N HIS A 20 -12.27 8.63 -23.98
CA HIS A 20 -10.79 8.63 -24.05
C HIS A 20 -10.20 10.04 -24.17
N THR A 21 -10.94 10.99 -24.75
CA THR A 21 -10.51 12.39 -24.87
C THR A 21 -10.34 13.11 -23.52
N ALA A 22 -10.78 12.52 -22.41
CA ALA A 22 -10.54 13.01 -21.05
C ALA A 22 -9.16 12.62 -20.48
N GLU A 23 -8.35 11.81 -21.18
CA GLU A 23 -7.01 11.39 -20.74
C GLU A 23 -6.13 12.57 -20.25
N PRO A 24 -5.98 13.69 -21.00
CA PRO A 24 -5.11 14.78 -20.56
C PRO A 24 -5.60 15.46 -19.28
N PHE A 25 -6.91 15.40 -18.99
CA PHE A 25 -7.45 15.92 -17.73
C PHE A 25 -6.96 15.09 -16.55
N TRP A 26 -7.04 13.77 -16.63
CA TRP A 26 -6.65 12.87 -15.54
C TRP A 26 -5.13 12.87 -15.29
N LEU A 27 -4.32 12.93 -16.36
CA LEU A 27 -2.87 13.14 -16.24
C LEU A 27 -2.54 14.42 -15.47
N ARG A 28 -3.24 15.54 -15.76
CA ARG A 28 -3.06 16.81 -15.01
C ARG A 28 -3.52 16.71 -13.55
N GLN A 29 -4.46 15.82 -13.24
CA GLN A 29 -4.82 15.52 -11.85
C GLN A 29 -3.80 14.59 -11.16
N GLY A 30 -2.74 14.18 -11.87
CA GLY A 30 -1.69 13.29 -11.39
C GLY A 30 -2.15 11.85 -11.23
N PHE A 31 -3.08 11.40 -12.07
CA PHE A 31 -3.30 9.97 -12.29
C PHE A 31 -2.23 9.44 -13.25
N VAL A 32 -1.90 8.17 -13.10
CA VAL A 32 -1.00 7.40 -13.96
C VAL A 32 -1.87 6.49 -14.81
N LEU A 33 -1.67 6.52 -16.13
CA LEU A 33 -2.39 5.64 -17.05
C LEU A 33 -1.97 4.19 -16.81
N LEU A 34 -2.97 3.33 -16.82
CA LEU A 34 -2.79 1.89 -16.92
C LEU A 34 -2.70 1.57 -18.40
N ASP A 35 -1.58 0.98 -18.81
CA ASP A 35 -1.38 0.58 -20.21
C ASP A 35 -2.47 -0.41 -20.63
N ASP A 36 -2.89 -0.35 -21.89
CA ASP A 36 -3.89 -1.24 -22.48
C ASP A 36 -3.41 -2.72 -22.46
N GLU A 37 -2.11 -2.95 -22.24
CA GLU A 37 -1.49 -4.27 -22.07
C GLU A 37 -1.67 -4.90 -20.68
N ILE A 38 -2.33 -4.22 -19.72
CA ILE A 38 -2.70 -4.85 -18.45
C ILE A 38 -3.89 -5.80 -18.71
N HIS A 39 -3.54 -7.06 -19.00
CA HIS A 39 -4.32 -8.14 -19.62
C HIS A 39 -5.75 -8.41 -19.10
N PHE A 40 -6.18 -7.82 -17.99
CA PHE A 40 -7.43 -8.13 -17.30
C PHE A 40 -8.44 -6.97 -17.24
N ARG A 41 -8.16 -5.81 -17.85
CA ARG A 41 -9.12 -4.70 -17.97
C ARG A 41 -9.34 -4.32 -19.43
N HIS A 42 -10.58 -3.99 -19.80
CA HIS A 42 -10.91 -3.43 -21.11
C HIS A 42 -11.14 -1.92 -20.99
N GLY A 43 -10.70 -1.14 -21.99
CA GLY A 43 -10.81 0.32 -22.00
C GLY A 43 -9.57 1.01 -21.39
N LEU A 44 -9.53 2.33 -21.50
CA LEU A 44 -8.45 3.14 -20.94
C LEU A 44 -8.69 3.35 -19.43
N HIS A 45 -7.77 2.89 -18.59
CA HIS A 45 -7.87 3.08 -17.13
C HIS A 45 -6.73 3.95 -16.62
N ALA A 46 -6.92 4.51 -15.43
CA ALA A 46 -5.87 5.21 -14.72
C ALA A 46 -6.00 5.00 -13.22
N PHE A 47 -4.89 5.15 -12.51
CA PHE A 47 -4.89 5.08 -11.05
C PHE A 47 -4.15 6.26 -10.44
N LYS A 48 -4.45 6.55 -9.17
CA LYS A 48 -3.72 7.52 -8.36
C LYS A 48 -3.57 6.98 -6.96
N THR A 49 -2.32 6.89 -6.51
CA THR A 49 -2.00 6.66 -5.10
C THR A 49 -2.34 7.91 -4.29
N LEU A 50 -3.03 7.73 -3.18
CA LEU A 50 -3.33 8.78 -2.19
C LEU A 50 -2.32 8.64 -1.04
N PRO A 51 -1.17 9.36 -1.10
CA PRO A 51 -0.18 9.27 -0.05
C PRO A 51 -0.73 9.87 1.25
N ARG A 52 -0.28 9.31 2.37
CA ARG A 52 -0.56 9.85 3.70
C ARG A 52 0.74 9.88 4.48
N ALA A 53 1.21 11.08 4.79
CA ALA A 53 2.41 11.29 5.58
C ALA A 53 2.04 11.51 7.06
N PHE A 54 2.94 11.10 7.95
CA PHE A 54 2.84 11.28 9.38
C PHE A 54 4.13 11.94 9.88
N SER A 55 3.98 13.01 10.65
CA SER A 55 5.13 13.62 11.33
C SER A 55 5.64 12.66 12.40
N LEU A 56 6.93 12.37 12.35
CA LEU A 56 7.61 11.63 13.41
C LEU A 56 8.05 12.60 14.50
N GLY A 57 7.83 12.23 15.75
CA GLY A 57 8.35 12.90 16.93
C GLY A 57 9.84 12.62 17.17
N PRO A 58 10.36 13.03 18.33
CA PRO A 58 11.76 12.89 18.71
C PRO A 58 12.13 11.50 19.26
N GLY A 59 11.18 10.54 19.27
CA GLY A 59 11.42 9.21 19.82
C GLY A 59 12.51 8.42 19.08
N PRO A 60 12.99 7.31 19.67
CA PRO A 60 13.99 6.44 19.05
C PRO A 60 13.57 6.00 17.66
N ARG A 61 14.54 5.90 16.74
CA ARG A 61 14.28 5.39 15.39
C ARG A 61 14.44 3.88 15.36
N ALA A 62 13.47 3.19 14.77
CA ALA A 62 13.55 1.76 14.44
C ALA A 62 13.68 1.60 12.93
N SER A 63 14.55 0.71 12.47
CA SER A 63 14.54 0.33 11.04
C SER A 63 13.33 -0.55 10.77
N VAL A 64 12.67 -0.31 9.64
CA VAL A 64 11.47 -1.05 9.25
C VAL A 64 11.59 -1.44 7.78
N ALA A 65 11.32 -2.71 7.48
CA ALA A 65 11.07 -3.18 6.13
C ALA A 65 9.70 -3.85 6.06
N ILE A 66 8.89 -3.45 5.09
CA ILE A 66 7.55 -4.00 4.83
C ILE A 66 7.49 -4.39 3.36
N MET A 67 7.19 -5.65 3.09
CA MET A 67 7.14 -6.20 1.74
C MET A 67 5.78 -6.86 1.52
N PHE A 68 5.15 -6.56 0.39
CA PHE A 68 3.91 -7.22 -0.05
C PHE A 68 4.18 -8.14 -1.23
N TYR A 69 3.58 -9.31 -1.17
CA TYR A 69 3.71 -10.36 -2.17
C TYR A 69 2.33 -10.75 -2.68
N ASP A 70 2.23 -11.05 -3.97
CA ASP A 70 1.08 -11.78 -4.47
C ASP A 70 1.16 -13.24 -3.96
N GLU A 71 0.06 -13.98 -4.07
CA GLU A 71 -0.02 -15.34 -3.55
C GLU A 71 1.05 -16.26 -4.19
N ARG A 72 1.31 -16.11 -5.49
CA ARG A 72 2.30 -16.92 -6.20
C ARG A 72 3.71 -16.62 -5.72
N ALA A 73 4.08 -15.35 -5.62
CA ALA A 73 5.40 -14.92 -5.18
C ALA A 73 5.66 -15.39 -3.75
N ALA A 74 4.67 -15.30 -2.86
CA ALA A 74 4.85 -15.71 -1.47
C ALA A 74 5.09 -17.22 -1.31
N TYR A 75 4.47 -18.07 -2.14
CA TYR A 75 4.68 -19.52 -2.09
C TYR A 75 5.94 -20.00 -2.81
N ASN A 76 6.46 -19.22 -3.76
CA ASN A 76 7.61 -19.60 -4.59
C ASN A 76 8.87 -18.80 -4.26
N GLU A 77 8.92 -18.13 -3.11
CA GLU A 77 10.04 -17.25 -2.72
C GLU A 77 10.37 -16.19 -3.80
N GLY A 78 9.33 -15.69 -4.48
CA GLY A 78 9.45 -14.65 -5.49
C GLY A 78 9.61 -13.26 -4.88
N GLU A 79 9.85 -12.28 -5.74
CA GLU A 79 10.03 -10.89 -5.35
C GLU A 79 8.72 -10.26 -4.87
N PRO A 80 8.77 -9.35 -3.87
CA PRO A 80 7.63 -8.55 -3.49
C PRO A 80 7.25 -7.58 -4.62
N PHE A 81 5.95 -7.33 -4.79
CA PHE A 81 5.47 -6.35 -5.76
C PHE A 81 5.50 -4.92 -5.21
N SER A 82 5.60 -4.76 -3.89
CA SER A 82 5.70 -3.47 -3.20
C SER A 82 6.58 -3.62 -1.98
N THR A 83 7.57 -2.74 -1.85
CA THR A 83 8.54 -2.73 -0.75
C THR A 83 8.64 -1.32 -0.18
N PHE A 84 8.61 -1.25 1.15
CA PHE A 84 9.01 -0.07 1.91
C PHE A 84 10.22 -0.43 2.76
N GLU A 85 11.25 0.39 2.69
CA GLU A 85 12.41 0.35 3.58
C GLU A 85 12.66 1.75 4.12
N GLY A 86 12.75 1.87 5.44
CA GLY A 86 12.93 3.17 6.06
C GLY A 86 13.08 3.13 7.56
N LYS A 87 12.92 4.30 8.18
CA LYS A 87 12.93 4.44 9.64
C LYS A 87 11.58 4.93 10.11
N GLY A 88 11.06 4.29 11.15
CA GLY A 88 9.91 4.76 11.92
C GLY A 88 10.31 5.28 13.29
N GLU A 89 9.36 5.89 14.00
CA GLU A 89 9.51 6.27 15.40
C GLU A 89 8.95 5.18 16.31
N ARG A 90 9.77 4.70 17.25
CA ARG A 90 9.32 3.82 18.32
C ARG A 90 8.57 4.63 19.38
N LEU A 91 7.32 4.26 19.63
CA LEU A 91 6.45 4.90 20.61
C LEU A 91 6.54 4.20 21.98
N ALA A 92 5.97 4.84 23.01
CA ALA A 92 6.02 4.34 24.39
C ALA A 92 5.30 2.99 24.58
N ASP A 93 4.33 2.67 23.72
CA ASP A 93 3.60 1.40 23.71
C ASP A 93 4.34 0.27 22.94
N GLY A 94 5.58 0.55 22.49
CA GLY A 94 6.39 -0.41 21.72
C GLY A 94 6.06 -0.48 20.23
N SER A 95 4.98 0.19 19.78
CA SER A 95 4.66 0.29 18.35
C SER A 95 5.65 1.19 17.61
N VAL A 96 5.67 1.08 16.28
CA VAL A 96 6.50 1.91 15.41
C VAL A 96 5.63 2.70 14.45
N GLN A 97 5.58 4.03 14.63
CA GLN A 97 4.92 4.95 13.72
C GLN A 97 5.75 5.10 12.44
N LEU A 98 5.14 4.84 11.29
CA LEU A 98 5.78 5.04 9.99
C LEU A 98 5.70 6.52 9.58
N PRO A 99 6.67 7.03 8.81
CA PRO A 99 6.63 8.39 8.28
C PRO A 99 5.56 8.57 7.20
N GLU A 100 5.10 7.46 6.61
CA GLU A 100 4.05 7.45 5.61
C GLU A 100 3.26 6.14 5.64
N ARG A 101 2.07 6.17 5.07
CA ARG A 101 1.26 4.99 4.81
C ARG A 101 1.93 4.12 3.76
N VAL A 102 2.25 2.90 4.15
CA VAL A 102 2.80 1.86 3.29
C VAL A 102 1.66 1.03 2.70
N GLN A 103 1.61 0.90 1.37
CA GLN A 103 0.45 0.36 0.64
C GLN A 103 0.81 -0.91 -0.14
N GLY A 104 -0.02 -1.93 -0.01
CA GLY A 104 0.08 -3.18 -0.76
C GLY A 104 -0.74 -3.12 -2.03
N TYR A 105 -0.32 -2.27 -2.97
CA TYR A 105 -0.95 -2.13 -4.29
C TYR A 105 0.06 -2.24 -5.42
N SER A 106 -0.32 -2.96 -6.48
CA SER A 106 0.33 -2.92 -7.79
C SER A 106 -0.71 -2.91 -8.91
N PRO A 107 -0.62 -1.98 -9.87
CA PRO A 107 -1.54 -1.92 -11.00
C PRO A 107 -1.45 -3.15 -11.91
N LEU A 108 -0.33 -3.90 -11.85
CA LEU A 108 -0.09 -5.09 -12.67
C LEU A 108 -0.78 -6.34 -12.11
N LEU A 109 -1.28 -6.29 -10.87
CA LEU A 109 -1.96 -7.42 -10.24
C LEU A 109 -3.45 -7.43 -10.56
N ARG A 110 -3.96 -8.60 -10.97
CA ARG A 110 -5.39 -8.82 -11.13
C ARG A 110 -6.17 -8.68 -9.82
N VAL A 111 -5.56 -9.09 -8.71
CA VAL A 111 -6.16 -9.07 -7.37
C VAL A 111 -5.18 -8.44 -6.39
N ASN A 112 -5.52 -7.25 -5.90
CA ASN A 112 -4.72 -6.52 -4.90
C ASN A 112 -5.20 -6.74 -3.46
N THR A 113 -6.32 -7.43 -3.26
CA THR A 113 -6.99 -7.57 -1.95
C THR A 113 -6.60 -8.85 -1.19
N ASP A 114 -5.92 -9.78 -1.85
CA ASP A 114 -5.44 -11.04 -1.25
C ASP A 114 -3.90 -11.12 -1.42
N ASN A 115 -3.19 -10.34 -0.61
CA ASN A 115 -1.73 -10.32 -0.59
C ASN A 115 -1.15 -10.94 0.69
N HIS A 116 0.08 -11.41 0.59
CA HIS A 116 0.93 -11.74 1.73
C HIS A 116 1.80 -10.53 2.06
N ILE A 117 2.21 -10.46 3.32
CA ILE A 117 3.04 -9.39 3.83
C ILE A 117 4.12 -9.97 4.74
N ARG A 118 5.29 -9.34 4.70
CA ARG A 118 6.41 -9.59 5.59
C ARG A 118 6.79 -8.27 6.26
N ILE A 119 6.90 -8.27 7.60
CA ILE A 119 7.21 -7.10 8.40
C ILE A 119 8.46 -7.39 9.23
N ILE A 120 9.50 -6.58 9.04
CA ILE A 120 10.77 -6.67 9.74
C ILE A 120 11.01 -5.36 10.49
N VAL A 121 11.35 -5.45 11.77
CA VAL A 121 11.71 -4.30 12.61
C VAL A 121 13.06 -4.55 13.26
N ASP A 122 14.00 -3.62 13.11
CA ASP A 122 15.38 -3.74 13.63
C ASP A 122 16.04 -5.07 13.24
N GLY A 123 15.77 -5.54 12.01
CA GLY A 123 16.30 -6.79 11.45
C GLY A 123 15.57 -8.07 11.90
N SER A 124 14.60 -7.98 12.82
CA SER A 124 13.80 -9.12 13.25
C SER A 124 12.46 -9.16 12.54
N GLU A 125 12.14 -10.31 11.94
CA GLU A 125 10.82 -10.56 11.37
C GLU A 125 9.79 -10.73 12.48
N ILE A 126 8.81 -9.83 12.53
CA ILE A 126 7.74 -9.87 13.54
C ILE A 126 6.45 -10.48 13.00
N TYR A 127 6.29 -10.52 11.66
CA TYR A 127 5.13 -11.11 11.02
C TYR A 127 5.43 -11.48 9.56
N SER A 128 4.98 -12.67 9.17
CA SER A 128 4.96 -13.14 7.79
C SER A 128 3.71 -13.98 7.53
N GLY A 129 2.89 -13.57 6.58
CA GLY A 129 1.64 -14.27 6.27
C GLY A 129 0.64 -13.44 5.46
N ARG A 130 -0.60 -13.92 5.37
CA ARG A 130 -1.70 -13.20 4.68
C ARG A 130 -1.99 -11.87 5.38
N SER A 131 -1.92 -10.76 4.66
CA SER A 131 -2.11 -9.42 5.22
C SER A 131 -3.44 -9.26 5.98
N LYS A 132 -4.51 -9.91 5.52
CA LYS A 132 -5.82 -9.89 6.19
C LYS A 132 -5.82 -10.44 7.62
N TYR A 133 -4.82 -11.23 8.01
CA TYR A 133 -4.66 -11.75 9.37
C TYR A 133 -3.59 -11.00 10.19
N GLY A 134 -2.89 -10.03 9.60
CA GLY A 134 -1.82 -9.26 10.24
C GLY A 134 -2.28 -8.07 11.08
N GLN A 135 -3.56 -8.01 11.49
CA GLN A 135 -4.12 -6.82 12.14
C GLN A 135 -3.45 -6.49 13.47
N ALA A 136 -3.04 -7.52 14.21
CA ALA A 136 -2.26 -7.42 15.45
C ALA A 136 -0.86 -6.82 15.24
N HIS A 137 -0.37 -6.82 13.99
CA HIS A 137 0.91 -6.25 13.58
C HIS A 137 0.78 -4.93 12.79
N GLY A 138 -0.45 -4.44 12.62
CA GLY A 138 -0.72 -3.12 12.03
C GLY A 138 -1.36 -3.13 10.64
N THR A 139 -1.64 -4.29 10.04
CA THR A 139 -2.32 -4.33 8.74
C THR A 139 -3.75 -3.81 8.85
N ARG A 140 -4.15 -3.00 7.86
CA ARG A 140 -5.49 -2.44 7.74
C ARG A 140 -5.94 -2.52 6.28
N ARG A 141 -7.24 -2.31 6.04
CA ARG A 141 -7.83 -2.24 4.70
C ARG A 141 -8.50 -0.89 4.50
N ASP A 142 -8.40 -0.36 3.29
CA ASP A 142 -9.18 0.80 2.87
C ASP A 142 -10.60 0.38 2.44
N PRO A 143 -11.50 1.32 2.09
CA PRO A 143 -12.85 0.97 1.68
C PRO A 143 -12.93 0.12 0.39
N ALA A 144 -11.90 0.14 -0.46
CA ALA A 144 -11.79 -0.71 -1.65
C ALA A 144 -11.15 -2.09 -1.33
N GLY A 145 -10.73 -2.32 -0.09
CA GLY A 145 -10.12 -3.56 0.37
C GLY A 145 -8.61 -3.64 0.17
N HIS A 146 -7.95 -2.59 -0.32
CA HIS A 146 -6.50 -2.54 -0.45
C HIS A 146 -5.84 -2.52 0.92
N HIS A 147 -4.79 -3.31 1.09
CA HIS A 147 -4.08 -3.41 2.35
C HIS A 147 -3.07 -2.29 2.52
N TYR A 148 -2.94 -1.77 3.74
CA TYR A 148 -1.94 -0.78 4.09
C TYR A 148 -1.48 -0.91 5.54
N ILE A 149 -0.39 -0.23 5.88
CA ILE A 149 0.14 -0.05 7.23
C ILE A 149 0.47 1.44 7.44
N ASP A 150 -0.08 2.02 8.50
CA ASP A 150 0.30 3.35 8.99
C ASP A 150 1.27 3.26 10.19
N ARG A 151 1.14 2.18 10.96
CA ARG A 151 1.88 1.92 12.19
C ARG A 151 2.07 0.43 12.36
N VAL A 152 3.30 0.02 12.65
CA VAL A 152 3.63 -1.37 12.98
C VAL A 152 3.36 -1.60 14.47
N LEU A 153 2.63 -2.67 14.78
CA LEU A 153 2.28 -3.04 16.15
C LEU A 153 3.15 -4.22 16.61
N PRO A 154 3.50 -4.30 17.91
CA PRO A 154 4.41 -5.33 18.41
C PRO A 154 3.86 -6.77 18.34
N GLY A 155 2.55 -6.95 18.10
CA GLY A 155 1.87 -8.25 18.14
C GLY A 155 1.12 -8.50 19.43
#